data_AF-A0A6M8ESH6-F1
#
_entry.id   AF-A0A6M8ESH6-F1
#
_cell.length_a   1.000
_cell.length_b   1.000
_cell.length_c   1.000
_cell.angle_alpha   90.00
_cell.angle_beta   90.00
_cell.angle_gamma   90.00
#
_symmetry.space_group_name_H-M   'P 1'
#
loop_
_entity.id
_entity.type
_entity.pdbx_description
1 polymer ?
#
loop_
_entity_poly.entity_id
_entity_poly.type
_entity_poly.pdbx_seq_one_letter_code
_entity_poly.pdbx_strand_id
1 'polypeptide(L)'
;MKLLKIIMAGTLALGIASSTLSADAAKGQKLFSKLLKEPCGMTGAKFAAKHSQEEWKALKASGKFEEELIKICPNVKAGDVKESLQEHIIDFSIEFANDSGNVPSC
;
A
#
# COMPACT_ATOMS: atom_id res chain seq x y z
N MET A 1 39.36 -19.06 -18.74
CA MET A 1 38.01 -19.18 -19.33
C MET A 1 37.04 -19.68 -18.28
N LYS A 2 35.87 -19.02 -18.20
CA LYS A 2 34.54 -19.58 -17.87
C LYS A 2 34.39 -20.42 -16.60
N LEU A 3 34.38 -19.77 -15.43
CA LEU A 3 33.72 -20.32 -14.21
C LEU A 3 32.74 -19.30 -13.60
N LEU A 4 32.12 -18.46 -14.43
CA LEU A 4 31.05 -17.55 -14.03
C LEU A 4 29.82 -17.84 -14.90
N LYS A 5 29.15 -18.94 -14.58
CA LYS A 5 27.77 -19.21 -15.00
C LYS A 5 27.05 -19.83 -13.81
N ILE A 6 26.90 -19.03 -12.76
CA ILE A 6 25.95 -19.35 -11.69
C ILE A 6 24.58 -18.99 -12.28
N ILE A 7 23.85 -20.02 -12.68
CA ILE A 7 22.48 -19.94 -13.17
C ILE A 7 21.61 -19.55 -11.98
N MET A 8 21.09 -18.33 -12.01
CA MET A 8 20.13 -17.82 -11.05
C MET A 8 18.74 -18.34 -11.45
N ALA A 9 18.45 -19.58 -11.08
CA ALA A 9 17.11 -20.16 -11.17
C ALA A 9 16.48 -20.16 -9.77
N GLY A 10 16.10 -18.96 -9.31
CA GLY A 10 15.22 -18.81 -8.16
C GLY A 10 13.78 -18.80 -8.65
N THR A 11 13.10 -19.94 -8.59
CA THR A 11 11.66 -20.02 -8.83
C THR A 11 10.93 -19.29 -7.69
N LEU A 12 10.47 -18.07 -7.97
CA LEU A 12 9.66 -17.29 -7.05
C LEU A 12 8.22 -17.87 -7.07
N ALA A 13 7.99 -18.92 -6.29
CA ALA A 13 6.63 -19.42 -6.03
C ALA A 13 5.93 -18.50 -5.01
N LEU A 14 5.49 -17.32 -5.45
CA LEU A 14 4.60 -16.46 -4.67
C LEU A 14 3.17 -17.02 -4.73
N GLY A 15 2.91 -18.05 -3.93
CA GLY A 15 1.55 -18.43 -3.58
C GLY A 15 0.98 -17.43 -2.58
N ILE A 16 0.49 -16.28 -3.06
CA ILE A 16 -0.21 -15.31 -2.20
C ILE A 16 -1.63 -15.80 -1.92
N ALA A 17 -1.85 -16.25 -0.69
CA ALA A 17 -3.17 -16.43 -0.10
C ALA A 17 -3.88 -15.06 -0.09
N SER A 18 -4.73 -14.82 -1.10
CA SER A 18 -5.33 -13.51 -1.38
C SER A 18 -6.74 -13.34 -0.80
N SER A 19 -7.21 -14.27 0.05
CA SER A 19 -8.62 -14.31 0.46
C SER A 19 -8.98 -13.42 1.65
N THR A 20 -8.00 -12.93 2.43
CA THR A 20 -8.25 -12.03 3.57
C THR A 20 -8.04 -10.54 3.25
N LEU A 21 -7.22 -10.19 2.26
CA LEU A 21 -6.92 -8.78 1.91
C LEU A 21 -8.11 -8.03 1.30
N SER A 22 -8.99 -8.72 0.56
CA SER A 22 -10.00 -8.04 -0.26
C SER A 22 -11.06 -7.28 0.56
N ALA A 23 -11.48 -7.81 1.72
CA ALA A 23 -12.45 -7.16 2.60
C ALA A 23 -11.86 -5.92 3.30
N ASP A 24 -10.60 -6.03 3.74
CA ASP A 24 -9.83 -4.96 4.35
C ASP A 24 -9.52 -3.84 3.35
N ALA A 25 -9.15 -4.19 2.11
CA ALA A 25 -8.86 -3.24 1.05
C ALA A 25 -10.09 -2.41 0.64
N ALA A 26 -11.28 -3.02 0.52
CA ALA A 26 -12.51 -2.29 0.22
C ALA A 26 -12.88 -1.31 1.35
N LYS A 27 -12.69 -1.71 2.61
CA LYS A 27 -12.88 -0.83 3.77
C LYS A 27 -11.86 0.31 3.77
N GLY A 28 -10.59 0.00 3.50
CA GLY A 28 -9.50 0.97 3.35
C GLY A 28 -9.77 2.01 2.26
N GLN A 29 -10.25 1.57 1.10
CA GLN A 29 -10.65 2.45 0.00
C GLN A 29 -11.75 3.44 0.44
N LYS A 30 -12.77 2.95 1.14
CA LYS A 30 -13.87 3.78 1.66
C LYS A 30 -13.38 4.77 2.70
N LEU A 31 -12.46 4.36 3.58
CA LEU A 31 -11.85 5.23 4.58
C LEU A 31 -11.00 6.32 3.93
N PHE A 32 -10.16 5.96 2.96
CA PHE A 32 -9.37 6.93 2.21
C PHE A 32 -10.27 7.98 1.55
N SER A 33 -11.31 7.54 0.84
CA SER A 33 -12.24 8.46 0.17
C SER A 33 -12.96 9.41 1.12
N LYS A 34 -13.23 9.00 2.36
CA LYS A 34 -13.95 9.81 3.36
C LYS A 34 -13.05 10.74 4.15
N LEU A 35 -11.84 10.30 4.49
CA LEU A 35 -10.97 10.99 5.44
C LEU A 35 -9.80 11.69 4.75
N LEU A 36 -9.29 11.11 3.67
CA LEU A 36 -8.01 11.50 3.08
C LEU A 36 -8.14 12.13 1.70
N LYS A 37 -9.18 11.85 0.93
CA LYS A 37 -9.34 12.38 -0.44
C LYS A 37 -9.24 13.91 -0.52
N GLU A 38 -9.99 14.62 0.33
CA GLU A 38 -9.97 16.09 0.39
C GLU A 38 -8.62 16.62 0.89
N PRO A 39 -8.10 16.24 2.07
CA PRO A 39 -6.83 16.80 2.56
C PRO A 39 -5.61 16.38 1.72
N CYS A 40 -5.60 15.17 1.12
CA CYS A 40 -4.55 14.75 0.20
C CYS A 40 -4.67 15.38 -1.19
N GLY A 41 -5.85 15.88 -1.58
CA GLY A 41 -6.11 16.38 -2.94
C GLY A 41 -5.93 15.33 -4.06
N MET A 42 -6.02 14.04 -3.73
CA MET A 42 -5.84 12.94 -4.69
C MET A 42 -6.76 11.75 -4.42
N THR A 43 -6.93 10.88 -5.42
CA THR A 43 -7.72 9.66 -5.28
C THR A 43 -6.93 8.57 -4.56
N GLY A 44 -7.65 7.60 -3.96
CA GLY A 44 -7.01 6.43 -3.34
C GLY A 44 -6.12 5.65 -4.30
N ALA A 45 -6.53 5.52 -5.58
CA ALA A 45 -5.70 4.91 -6.62
C ALA A 45 -4.35 5.62 -6.81
N LYS A 46 -4.35 6.96 -6.89
CA LYS A 46 -3.12 7.75 -7.03
C LYS A 46 -2.23 7.68 -5.79
N PHE A 47 -2.83 7.53 -4.61
CA PHE A 47 -2.12 7.35 -3.36
C PHE A 47 -1.47 5.95 -3.28
N ALA A 48 -2.24 4.89 -3.53
CA ALA A 48 -1.76 3.51 -3.49
C ALA A 48 -0.59 3.31 -4.48
N ALA A 49 -0.65 3.93 -5.67
CA ALA A 49 0.42 3.88 -6.66
C ALA A 49 1.72 4.65 -6.29
N LYS A 50 1.79 5.30 -5.12
CA LYS A 50 3.01 6.03 -4.68
C LYS A 50 4.18 5.11 -4.33
N HIS A 51 3.88 3.88 -3.94
CA HIS A 51 4.85 2.87 -3.54
C HIS A 51 4.46 1.52 -4.13
N SER A 52 5.42 0.61 -4.20
CA SER A 52 5.22 -0.81 -4.52
C SER A 52 4.59 -1.58 -3.36
N GLN A 53 4.12 -2.80 -3.61
CA GLN A 53 3.57 -3.67 -2.57
C GLN A 53 4.58 -3.92 -1.44
N GLU A 54 5.86 -4.09 -1.79
CA GLU A 54 6.93 -4.35 -0.81
C GLU A 54 7.25 -3.12 0.03
N GLU A 55 7.32 -1.94 -0.59
CA GLU A 55 7.54 -0.68 0.12
C GLU A 55 6.39 -0.36 1.09
N TRP A 56 5.14 -0.56 0.67
CA TRP A 56 4.01 -0.43 1.57
C TRP A 56 4.05 -1.45 2.71
N LYS A 57 4.37 -2.72 2.45
CA LYS A 57 4.53 -3.72 3.52
C LYS A 57 5.65 -3.34 4.50
N ALA A 58 6.76 -2.77 4.02
CA ALA A 58 7.84 -2.30 4.88
C ALA A 58 7.41 -1.12 5.75
N LEU A 59 6.63 -0.18 5.21
CA LEU A 59 6.03 0.92 5.98
C LEU A 59 5.04 0.40 7.04
N LYS A 60 4.22 -0.61 6.69
CA LYS A 60 3.31 -1.27 7.63
C LYS A 60 4.07 -1.93 8.77
N ALA A 61 5.08 -2.74 8.45
CA ALA A 61 5.86 -3.50 9.42
C ALA A 61 6.71 -2.60 10.34
N SER A 62 7.15 -1.44 9.85
CA SER A 62 7.93 -0.47 10.63
C SER A 62 7.10 0.53 11.43
N GLY A 63 5.76 0.52 11.29
CA GLY A 63 4.87 1.49 11.93
C GLY A 63 5.00 2.92 11.38
N LYS A 64 5.60 3.09 10.20
CA LYS A 64 5.91 4.41 9.61
C LYS A 64 4.89 4.89 8.59
N PHE A 65 3.72 4.26 8.54
CA PHE A 65 2.68 4.64 7.59
C PHE A 65 2.19 6.07 7.80
N GLU A 66 1.95 6.49 9.04
CA GLU A 66 1.47 7.85 9.33
C GLU A 66 2.48 8.92 8.87
N GLU A 67 3.77 8.69 9.10
CA GLU A 67 4.84 9.59 8.64
C GLU A 67 4.83 9.75 7.11
N GLU A 68 4.74 8.64 6.38
CA GLU A 68 4.71 8.65 4.92
C GLU A 68 3.38 9.23 4.39
N LEU A 69 2.25 8.96 5.07
CA LEU A 69 0.95 9.54 4.75
C LEU A 69 1.00 11.07 4.83
N ILE A 70 1.53 11.64 5.92
CA ILE A 70 1.66 13.09 6.10
C ILE A 70 2.62 13.69 5.06
N LYS A 71 3.70 12.98 4.74
CA LYS A 71 4.64 13.41 3.69
C LYS A 71 4.01 13.45 2.30
N ILE A 72 3.15 12.49 1.96
CA ILE A 72 2.41 12.48 0.69
C ILE A 72 1.25 13.50 0.73
N CYS A 73 0.63 13.66 1.88
CA CYS A 73 -0.56 14.47 2.11
C CYS A 73 -0.32 15.50 3.21
N PRO A 74 0.35 16.63 2.92
CA PRO A 74 0.83 17.57 3.95
C PRO A 74 -0.27 18.28 4.74
N ASN A 75 -1.53 18.23 4.30
CA ASN A 75 -2.66 18.77 5.07
C ASN A 75 -3.21 17.78 6.11
N VAL A 76 -2.80 16.52 6.07
CA VAL A 76 -3.08 15.51 7.09
C VAL A 76 -2.07 15.71 8.22
N LYS A 77 -2.53 15.71 9.46
CA LYS A 77 -1.68 15.85 10.65
C LYS A 77 -1.60 14.51 11.38
N ALA A 78 -0.52 14.35 12.16
CA ALA A 78 -0.38 13.20 13.04
C ALA A 78 -1.56 13.13 14.02
N GLY A 79 -2.17 11.95 14.13
CA GLY A 79 -3.37 11.71 14.94
C GLY A 79 -4.70 12.01 14.25
N ASP A 80 -4.74 12.59 13.04
CA ASP A 80 -6.00 12.81 12.31
C ASP A 80 -6.67 11.49 11.90
N VAL A 81 -5.87 10.44 11.71
CA VAL A 81 -6.33 9.09 11.37
C VAL A 81 -5.93 8.14 12.49
N LYS A 82 -6.90 7.47 13.10
CA LYS A 82 -6.64 6.45 14.14
C LYS A 82 -5.85 5.28 13.55
N GLU A 83 -4.93 4.70 14.33
CA GLU A 83 -4.09 3.57 13.93
C GLU A 83 -4.88 2.40 13.31
N SER A 84 -6.00 1.99 13.91
CA SER A 84 -6.84 0.92 13.35
C SER A 84 -7.47 1.25 12.00
N LEU A 85 -7.65 2.54 11.67
CA LEU A 85 -8.10 2.97 10.35
C LEU A 85 -6.94 3.04 9.37
N GLN A 86 -5.76 3.41 9.85
CA GLN A 86 -4.52 3.39 9.07
C GLN A 86 -4.21 1.98 8.56
N GLU A 87 -4.40 0.94 9.39
CA GLU A 87 -4.22 -0.46 8.98
C GLU A 87 -5.05 -0.83 7.73
N HIS A 88 -6.33 -0.47 7.72
CA HIS A 88 -7.18 -0.70 6.55
C HIS A 88 -6.70 0.08 5.32
N ILE A 89 -6.26 1.33 5.51
CA ILE A 89 -5.82 2.19 4.40
C ILE A 89 -4.51 1.68 3.80
N ILE A 90 -3.56 1.23 4.62
CA ILE A 90 -2.32 0.64 4.11
C ILE A 90 -2.56 -0.71 3.44
N ASP A 91 -3.51 -1.52 3.91
CA ASP A 91 -3.89 -2.76 3.23
C ASP A 91 -4.52 -2.51 1.87
N PHE A 92 -5.37 -1.49 1.76
CA PHE A 92 -5.82 -0.96 0.47
C PHE A 92 -4.63 -0.53 -0.41
N SER A 93 -3.65 0.16 0.17
CA SER A 93 -2.49 0.67 -0.60
C SER A 93 -1.59 -0.46 -1.09
N ILE A 94 -1.45 -1.54 -0.33
CA ILE A 94 -0.73 -2.76 -0.73
C ILE A 94 -1.47 -3.51 -1.83
N GLU A 95 -2.80 -3.59 -1.77
CA GLU A 95 -3.62 -4.29 -2.76
C GLU A 95 -3.56 -3.60 -4.14
N PHE A 96 -3.50 -2.27 -4.15
CA PHE A 96 -3.55 -1.43 -5.35
C PHE A 96 -2.27 -0.63 -5.59
N ALA A 97 -1.14 -1.16 -5.12
CA ALA A 97 0.18 -0.58 -5.34
C ALA A 97 0.52 -0.49 -6.83
N ASN A 98 1.57 0.26 -7.17
CA ASN A 98 1.93 0.49 -8.59
C ASN A 98 2.32 -0.77 -9.37
N ASP A 99 2.71 -1.83 -8.66
CA ASP A 99 3.20 -3.10 -9.18
C ASP A 99 2.19 -4.26 -8.98
N SER A 100 1.03 -4.00 -8.37
CA SER A 100 0.08 -5.07 -8.06
C SER A 100 -0.73 -5.58 -9.27
N GLY A 101 -0.80 -4.79 -10.34
CA GLY A 101 -1.65 -5.07 -11.50
C GLY A 101 -3.16 -4.91 -11.23
N ASN A 102 -3.54 -4.55 -10.00
CA ASN A 102 -4.93 -4.32 -9.61
C ASN A 102 -5.30 -2.84 -9.80
N VAL A 103 -6.52 -2.58 -10.27
CA VAL A 103 -7.07 -1.22 -10.41
C VAL A 103 -8.30 -1.09 -9.50
N PRO A 104 -8.30 -0.19 -8.52
CA PRO A 104 -9.44 0.00 -7.63
C PRO A 104 -10.52 0.87 -8.29
N SER A 105 -11.78 0.56 -8.03
CA SER A 105 -12.93 1.36 -8.48
C SER A 105 -13.06 2.65 -7.64
N CYS A 106 -12.14 3.61 -7.79
CA CYS A 106 -12.05 4.85 -6.99
C CYS A 106 -12.75 6.06 -7.62
#